data_AF-G0QL84-F1
#
_entry.id   AF-G0QL84-F1
#
_cell.length_a   1.000
_cell.length_b   1.000
_cell.length_c   1.000
_cell.angle_alpha   90.00
_cell.angle_beta   90.00
_cell.angle_gamma   90.00
#
_symmetry.space_group_name_H-M   'P 1'
#
loop_
_entity.id
_entity.type
_entity.pdbx_description
1 polymer ?
#
loop_
_entity_poly.entity_id
_entity_poly.type
_entity_poly.pdbx_seq_one_letter_code
_entity_poly.pdbx_strand_id
1 'polypeptide(L)'
;MYKPKNSLLSLGSSLYAGLFGLIGLQLAGLITQLAIGPNLFTFMCHRADCFIGIGIFTAFIAYDTHVAMMAYENGNADHLGTSISFALDFWNVLVRVAEMIGIFTRD
;
A
#
# COMPACT_ATOMS: atom_id res chain seq x y z
N MET A 1 1.54 11.28 -25.20
CA MET A 1 2.36 10.06 -24.99
C MET A 1 1.41 8.91 -24.70
N TYR A 2 1.06 8.10 -25.70
CA TYR A 2 0.05 7.03 -25.58
C TYR A 2 0.75 5.79 -25.01
N LYS A 3 0.66 5.54 -23.69
CA LYS A 3 1.15 4.29 -23.10
C LYS A 3 0.20 3.15 -23.51
N PRO A 4 0.70 1.96 -23.88
CA PRO A 4 -0.16 0.85 -24.28
C PRO A 4 -1.09 0.45 -23.12
N LYS A 5 -2.35 0.11 -23.44
CA LYS A 5 -3.43 -0.20 -22.46
C LYS A 5 -3.05 -1.22 -21.39
N ASN A 6 -2.06 -2.09 -21.64
CA ASN A 6 -1.60 -3.12 -20.70
C ASN A 6 -0.32 -2.74 -19.92
N SER A 7 0.27 -1.55 -20.12
CA SER A 7 1.52 -1.17 -19.46
C SER A 7 1.42 -1.10 -17.94
N LEU A 8 0.24 -0.77 -17.40
CA LEU A 8 0.01 -0.70 -15.96
C LEU A 8 -0.24 -2.08 -15.34
N LEU A 9 -0.69 -3.08 -16.11
CA LEU A 9 -0.82 -4.46 -15.61
C LEU A 9 0.53 -5.06 -15.20
N SER A 10 1.60 -4.72 -15.93
CA SER A 10 2.97 -5.10 -15.54
C SER A 10 3.44 -4.42 -14.25
N LEU A 11 2.84 -3.28 -13.86
CA LEU A 11 3.17 -2.61 -12.60
C LEU A 11 2.58 -3.37 -11.39
N GLY A 12 1.51 -4.14 -11.61
CA GLY A 12 0.86 -4.93 -10.57
C GLY A 12 1.84 -5.83 -9.83
N SER A 13 2.70 -6.57 -10.54
CA SER A 13 3.69 -7.46 -9.90
C SER A 13 4.67 -6.70 -8.99
N SER A 14 5.11 -5.52 -9.41
CA SER A 14 5.99 -4.67 -8.60
C SER A 14 5.26 -4.09 -7.38
N LEU A 15 3.98 -3.72 -7.52
CA LEU A 15 3.17 -3.21 -6.42
C LEU A 15 2.90 -4.31 -5.39
N TYR A 16 2.54 -5.52 -5.82
CA TYR A 16 2.39 -6.68 -4.95
C TYR A 16 3.71 -7.06 -4.27
N ALA A 17 4.85 -7.02 -4.98
CA ALA A 17 6.15 -7.23 -4.36
C ALA A 17 6.45 -6.18 -3.29
N GLY A 18 6.12 -4.91 -3.55
CA GLY A 18 6.20 -3.83 -2.57
C GLY A 18 5.32 -4.08 -1.35
N LEU A 19 4.07 -4.51 -1.56
CA LEU A 19 3.14 -4.88 -0.50
C LEU A 19 3.69 -6.02 0.38
N PHE A 20 4.18 -7.10 -0.23
CA PHE A 20 4.80 -8.21 0.51
C PHE A 20 6.07 -7.76 1.26
N GLY A 21 6.84 -6.85 0.68
CA GLY A 21 7.99 -6.23 1.33
C GLY A 21 7.59 -5.44 2.58
N LEU A 22 6.53 -4.63 2.51
CA LEU A 22 5.99 -3.88 3.64
C LEU A 22 5.47 -4.81 4.74
N ILE A 23 4.72 -5.86 4.36
CA ILE A 23 4.25 -6.89 5.31
C ILE A 23 5.46 -7.53 6.02
N GLY A 24 6.50 -7.91 5.27
CA GLY A 24 7.73 -8.45 5.84
C GLY A 24 8.43 -7.47 6.80
N LEU A 25 8.49 -6.19 6.44
CA LEU A 25 9.08 -5.14 7.26
C LEU A 25 8.31 -4.95 8.58
N GLN A 26 6.97 -4.90 8.52
CA GLN A 26 6.14 -4.82 9.72
C GLN A 26 6.28 -6.05 10.61
N LEU A 27 6.30 -7.25 10.04
CA LEU A 27 6.49 -8.48 10.80
C LEU A 27 7.87 -8.52 11.47
N ALA A 28 8.93 -8.11 10.76
CA ALA A 28 10.26 -8.03 11.33
C ALA A 28 10.33 -7.00 12.48
N GLY A 29 9.70 -5.83 12.30
CA GLY A 29 9.57 -4.82 13.36
C GLY A 29 8.81 -5.34 14.57
N LEU A 30 7.68 -6.02 14.35
CA LEU A 30 6.83 -6.58 15.41
C LEU A 30 7.56 -7.69 16.18
N ILE A 31 8.20 -8.64 15.49
CA ILE A 31 8.99 -9.70 16.13
C ILE A 31 10.10 -9.09 16.98
N THR A 32 10.81 -8.09 16.44
CA THR A 32 11.88 -7.42 17.18
C THR A 32 11.36 -6.70 18.42
N GLN A 33 10.22 -6.02 18.29
CA GLN A 33 9.58 -5.32 19.40
C GLN A 33 9.11 -6.28 20.49
N LEU A 34 8.59 -7.46 20.13
CA LEU A 34 8.17 -8.48 21.09
C LEU A 34 9.35 -9.18 21.78
N ALA A 35 10.46 -9.40 21.07
CA ALA A 35 11.62 -10.13 21.61
C ALA A 35 12.56 -9.24 22.44
N ILE A 36 12.82 -8.01 21.98
CA ILE A 36 13.87 -7.13 22.53
C ILE A 36 13.27 -5.85 23.14
N GLY A 37 12.01 -5.53 22.83
CA GLY A 37 11.36 -4.28 23.24
C GLY A 37 11.61 -3.13 22.24
N PRO A 38 11.12 -1.92 22.57
CA PRO A 38 11.26 -0.74 21.72
C PRO A 38 12.74 -0.37 21.53
N ASN A 39 13.19 -0.35 20.28
CA ASN A 39 14.55 0.01 19.92
C ASN A 39 14.59 0.82 18.61
N LEU A 40 15.78 1.32 18.26
CA LEU A 40 15.97 2.15 17.06
C LEU A 40 15.53 1.41 15.78
N PHE A 41 15.78 0.10 15.67
CA PHE A 41 15.38 -0.69 14.51
C PHE A 41 13.85 -0.76 14.39
N THR A 42 13.13 -1.04 15.48
CA THR A 42 11.65 -1.07 15.49
C THR A 42 11.04 0.28 15.09
N PHE A 43 11.62 1.38 15.56
CA PHE A 43 11.20 2.73 15.18
C PHE A 43 11.45 3.01 13.69
N MET A 44 12.61 2.63 13.18
CA MET A 44 12.94 2.81 11.76
C MET A 44 12.07 1.95 10.85
N CYS A 45 11.77 0.71 11.21
CA CYS A 45 10.84 -0.15 10.47
C CYS A 45 9.44 0.47 10.41
N HIS A 46 8.93 0.96 11.54
CA HIS A 46 7.62 1.60 11.59
C HIS A 46 7.56 2.88 10.74
N ARG A 47 8.59 3.74 10.86
CA ARG A 47 8.68 4.98 10.08
C ARG A 47 8.80 4.70 8.58
N ALA A 48 9.63 3.73 8.19
CA ALA A 48 9.77 3.32 6.80
C ALA A 48 8.45 2.76 6.24
N ASP A 49 7.72 1.93 7.00
CA ASP A 49 6.40 1.45 6.58
C ASP A 49 5.41 2.59 6.33
N CYS A 50 5.36 3.59 7.23
CA CYS A 50 4.47 4.73 7.08
C CYS A 50 4.73 5.50 5.77
N PHE A 51 5.99 5.87 5.51
CA PHE A 51 6.34 6.69 4.33
C PHE A 51 6.26 5.90 3.03
N ILE A 52 6.86 4.71 2.99
CA ILE A 52 6.88 3.87 1.77
C ILE A 52 5.47 3.36 1.48
N GLY A 53 4.71 2.99 2.53
CA GLY A 53 3.34 2.52 2.42
C GLY A 53 2.41 3.53 1.77
N ILE A 54 2.46 4.81 2.15
CA ILE A 54 1.63 5.85 1.49
C ILE A 54 1.91 5.88 -0.01
N GLY A 55 3.19 5.85 -0.42
CA GLY A 55 3.55 5.83 -1.83
C GLY A 55 3.02 4.60 -2.56
N ILE A 56 3.17 3.41 -1.98
CA ILE A 56 2.72 2.14 -2.56
C ILE A 56 1.20 2.08 -2.68
N PHE A 57 0.46 2.40 -1.62
CA PHE A 57 -1.01 2.33 -1.65
C PHE A 57 -1.62 3.43 -2.53
N THR A 58 -1.00 4.61 -2.63
CA THR A 58 -1.40 5.61 -3.63
C THR A 58 -1.23 5.08 -5.06
N ALA A 59 -0.16 4.33 -5.32
CA ALA A 59 0.04 3.69 -6.61
C ALA A 59 -0.94 2.52 -6.86
N PHE A 60 -1.35 1.79 -5.81
CA PHE A 60 -2.42 0.79 -5.91
C PHE A 60 -3.76 1.42 -6.29
N ILE A 61 -4.15 2.55 -5.70
CA ILE A 61 -5.38 3.27 -6.11
C ILE A 61 -5.36 3.57 -7.62
N ALA A 62 -4.23 4.07 -8.13
CA ALA A 62 -4.08 4.35 -9.56
C ALA A 62 -4.12 3.07 -10.42
N TYR A 63 -3.52 1.99 -9.95
CA TYR A 63 -3.54 0.68 -10.61
C TYR A 63 -4.95 0.09 -10.65
N ASP A 64 -5.66 0.06 -9.53
CA ASP A 64 -7.02 -0.46 -9.40
C ASP A 64 -8.02 0.36 -10.22
N THR A 65 -7.84 1.67 -10.31
CA THR A 65 -8.61 2.53 -11.24
C THR A 65 -8.45 2.06 -12.68
N HIS A 66 -7.21 1.76 -13.10
CA HIS A 66 -6.96 1.29 -14.46
C HIS A 66 -7.53 -0.11 -14.71
N VAL A 67 -7.39 -1.02 -13.74
CA VAL A 67 -7.98 -2.37 -13.81
C VAL A 67 -9.51 -2.30 -13.89
N ALA A 68 -10.14 -1.44 -13.07
CA ALA A 68 -11.58 -1.24 -13.07
C ALA A 68 -12.09 -0.71 -14.43
N MET A 69 -11.39 0.26 -15.02
CA MET A 69 -11.71 0.77 -16.35
C MET A 69 -11.64 -0.33 -17.41
N MET A 70 -10.57 -1.14 -17.40
CA MET A 70 -10.40 -2.25 -18.34
C MET A 70 -11.47 -3.34 -18.15
N ALA A 71 -11.82 -3.67 -16.91
CA ALA A 71 -12.88 -4.64 -16.60
C ALA A 71 -14.25 -4.17 -17.10
N TYR A 72 -14.54 -2.88 -16.96
CA TYR A 72 -15.75 -2.25 -17.48
C TYR A 72 -15.81 -2.27 -19.01
N GLU A 73 -14.72 -1.89 -19.68
CA GLU A 73 -14.62 -1.94 -21.15
C GLU A 73 -14.80 -3.36 -21.71
N ASN A 74 -14.33 -4.38 -20.99
CA ASN A 74 -14.46 -5.78 -21.39
C ASN A 74 -15.83 -6.39 -21.05
N GLY A 75 -16.77 -5.61 -20.49
CA GLY A 75 -18.10 -6.09 -20.11
C GLY A 75 -18.13 -7.01 -18.88
N ASN A 76 -17.03 -7.11 -18.12
CA ASN A 76 -16.88 -7.94 -16.94
C ASN A 76 -16.69 -7.07 -15.69
N ALA A 77 -17.60 -6.12 -15.49
CA ALA A 77 -17.51 -5.15 -14.40
C ALA A 77 -17.89 -5.80 -13.06
N ASP A 78 -16.89 -6.18 -12.26
CA ASP A 78 -17.09 -6.54 -10.85
C ASP A 78 -17.04 -5.29 -9.97
N HIS A 79 -18.22 -4.70 -9.77
CA HIS A 79 -18.37 -3.50 -8.93
C HIS A 79 -18.05 -3.75 -7.47
N LEU A 80 -18.35 -4.95 -6.94
CA LEU A 80 -18.15 -5.26 -5.53
C LEU A 80 -16.66 -5.47 -5.23
N GLY A 81 -15.99 -6.32 -6.01
CA GLY A 81 -14.56 -6.57 -5.85
C GLY A 81 -13.75 -5.28 -5.99
N THR A 82 -14.05 -4.49 -7.02
CA THR A 82 -13.40 -3.19 -7.25
C THR A 82 -13.61 -2.21 -6.09
N SER A 83 -14.83 -2.12 -5.56
CA SER A 83 -15.12 -1.21 -4.44
C SER A 83 -14.38 -1.62 -3.17
N ILE A 84 -14.26 -2.93 -2.92
CA ILE A 84 -13.51 -3.46 -1.77
C ILE A 84 -12.03 -3.11 -1.90
N SER A 85 -11.41 -3.30 -3.07
CA SER A 85 -9.99 -2.97 -3.24
C SER A 85 -9.72 -1.48 -3.01
N PHE A 86 -10.54 -0.59 -3.58
CA PHE A 86 -10.44 0.84 -3.30
C PHE A 86 -10.61 1.20 -1.82
N ALA A 87 -11.56 0.56 -1.14
CA ALA A 87 -11.76 0.79 0.28
C ALA A 87 -10.53 0.36 1.10
N LEU A 88 -9.92 -0.78 0.76
CA LEU A 88 -8.71 -1.28 1.42
C LEU A 88 -7.51 -0.38 1.18
N ASP A 89 -7.30 0.08 -0.06
CA ASP A 89 -6.19 0.99 -0.38
C ASP A 89 -6.34 2.33 0.33
N PHE A 90 -7.55 2.91 0.26
CA PHE A 90 -7.86 4.17 0.94
C PHE A 90 -7.66 4.03 2.46
N TRP A 91 -8.14 2.95 3.06
CA TRP A 91 -7.96 2.68 4.48
C TRP A 91 -6.48 2.59 4.85
N ASN A 92 -5.68 1.89 4.04
CA ASN A 92 -4.24 1.76 4.25
C ASN A 92 -3.48 3.09 4.15
N VAL A 93 -3.89 3.99 3.25
CA VAL A 93 -3.34 5.35 3.18
C VAL A 93 -3.77 6.15 4.41
N LEU A 94 -5.05 6.10 4.77
CA LEU A 94 -5.61 6.88 5.88
C LEU A 94 -4.94 6.54 7.22
N VAL A 95 -4.79 5.25 7.53
CA VAL A 95 -4.14 4.80 8.77
C VAL A 95 -2.70 5.31 8.82
N ARG A 96 -1.95 5.19 7.72
CA ARG A 96 -0.55 5.65 7.67
C ARG A 96 -0.41 7.17 7.76
N VAL A 97 -1.33 7.92 7.16
CA VAL A 97 -1.38 9.38 7.32
C VAL A 97 -1.65 9.75 8.78
N ALA A 98 -2.59 9.07 9.43
CA ALA A 98 -2.89 9.28 10.85
C ALA A 98 -1.70 8.94 11.76
N GLU A 99 -1.02 7.82 11.51
CA GLU A 99 0.21 7.44 12.21
C GLU A 99 1.31 8.48 12.00
N MET A 100 1.50 8.96 10.78
CA MET A 100 2.49 9.98 10.47
C MET A 100 2.23 11.29 11.22
N ILE A 101 0.98 11.75 11.27
CA ILE A 101 0.58 12.91 12.09
C ILE A 101 0.90 12.65 13.57
N GLY A 102 0.60 11.44 14.06
CA GLY A 102 0.92 11.02 15.42
C GLY A 102 2.43 11.03 15.72
N ILE A 103 3.27 10.63 14.77
CA ILE A 103 4.74 10.69 14.88
C ILE A 103 5.19 12.16 14.97
N PHE A 104 4.74 13.01 14.04
CA PHE A 104 5.13 14.42 14.02
C PHE A 104 4.62 15.26 15.21
N THR A 105 3.59 14.79 15.91
CA THR A 105 3.06 15.48 17.12
C THR A 105 3.79 15.06 18.39
N ARG A 106 4.48 13.91 18.37
CA ARG A 106 5.22 13.37 19.52
C ARG A 106 6.69 13.77 19.54
N ASP A 107 7.24 14.14 18.37
CA ASP A 107 8.53 14.83 18.22
C ASP A 107 8.40 16.33 18.52
#